data_AF-X0Z6V2-F1
#
_entry.id   AF-X0Z6V2-F1
#
_cell.length_a   1.000
_cell.length_b   1.000
_cell.length_c   1.000
_cell.angle_alpha   90.00
_cell.angle_beta   90.00
_cell.angle_gamma   90.00
#
_symmetry.space_group_name_H-M   'P 1'
#
loop_
_entity.id
_entity.type
_entity.pdbx_description
1 polymer ?
#
loop_
_entity_poly.entity_id
_entity_poly.type
_entity_poly.pdbx_seq_one_letter_code
_entity_poly.pdbx_strand_id
1 'polypeptide(L)'
;MKKINYSHPALEYHEKMNGEKTIEVMSEWVVCPTCQGEGTHERRDIDTSRLVDSMQEDGDDEGLESYRSGAFDVNCTECGGLRVVPQPNLPLWARQAINEWYDAEAEHRAEEAAERRAGA
;
A
#
# COMPACT_ATOMS: atom_id res chain seq x y z
N MET A 1 11.61 -1.85 -18.68
CA MET A 1 11.90 -0.83 -17.65
C MET A 1 11.29 0.48 -18.10
N LYS A 2 10.53 1.17 -17.24
CA LYS A 2 9.83 2.42 -17.58
C LYS A 2 10.44 3.58 -16.79
N LYS A 3 10.60 4.75 -17.39
CA LYS A 3 10.99 5.97 -16.66
C LYS A 3 9.78 6.52 -15.91
N ILE A 4 9.96 6.83 -14.63
CA ILE A 4 8.94 7.44 -13.79
C ILE A 4 9.53 8.61 -13.02
N ASN A 5 8.67 9.59 -12.71
CA ASN A 5 9.00 10.65 -11.77
C ASN A 5 8.65 10.16 -10.36
N TYR A 6 9.64 10.13 -9.48
CA TYR A 6 9.48 9.72 -8.10
C TYR A 6 9.63 10.94 -7.17
N SER A 7 8.70 11.07 -6.23
CA SER A 7 8.70 12.11 -5.20
C SER A 7 8.59 11.48 -3.83
N HIS A 8 9.35 12.01 -2.86
CA HIS A 8 9.23 11.62 -1.46
C HIS A 8 9.57 12.83 -0.57
N PRO A 9 8.91 13.05 0.58
CA PRO A 9 9.19 14.18 1.47
C PRO A 9 10.67 14.30 1.86
N ALA A 10 11.32 13.17 2.16
CA ALA A 10 12.76 13.10 2.45
C ALA A 10 13.67 13.67 1.34
N LEU A 11 13.17 13.76 0.10
CA LEU A 11 13.91 14.28 -1.03
C LEU A 11 13.69 15.79 -1.23
N GLU A 12 12.63 16.41 -0.71
CA GLU A 12 12.27 17.79 -1.09
C GLU A 12 13.40 18.82 -0.84
N TYR A 13 14.23 18.60 0.18
CA TYR A 13 15.31 19.51 0.58
C TYR A 13 16.71 18.89 0.48
N HIS A 14 16.85 17.73 -0.16
CA HIS A 14 18.15 17.07 -0.27
C HIS A 14 19.06 17.85 -1.24
N GLU A 15 20.34 18.06 -0.88
CA GLU A 15 21.30 18.88 -1.66
C GLU A 15 21.40 18.47 -3.15
N LYS A 16 21.23 17.18 -3.44
CA LYS A 16 21.28 16.63 -4.80
C LYS A 16 20.07 17.00 -5.68
N MET A 17 19.01 17.54 -5.10
CA MET A 17 17.76 17.82 -5.82
C MET A 17 17.79 19.18 -6.51
N ASN A 18 18.74 20.06 -6.19
CA ASN A 18 18.92 21.36 -6.85
C ASN A 18 17.61 22.19 -7.01
N GLY A 19 16.70 22.09 -6.02
CA GLY A 19 15.40 22.76 -6.03
C GLY A 19 14.27 22.03 -6.79
N GLU A 20 14.54 20.88 -7.40
CA GLU A 20 13.51 20.00 -7.98
C GLU A 20 12.77 19.22 -6.88
N LYS A 21 11.52 18.83 -7.14
CA LYS A 21 10.68 18.05 -6.20
C LYS A 21 10.58 16.57 -6.52
N THR A 22 11.04 16.17 -7.70
CA THR A 22 10.94 14.82 -8.24
C THR A 22 12.24 14.44 -8.89
N ILE A 23 12.61 13.16 -8.81
CA ILE A 23 13.73 12.59 -9.58
C ILE A 23 13.19 11.64 -10.66
N GLU A 24 13.80 11.68 -11.84
CA GLU A 24 13.54 10.69 -12.88
C GLU A 24 14.35 9.43 -12.56
N VAL A 25 13.65 8.29 -12.43
CA VAL A 25 14.27 6.99 -12.16
C VAL A 25 13.72 5.92 -13.08
N MET A 26 14.52 4.88 -13.31
CA MET A 26 14.05 3.67 -13.96
C MET A 26 13.19 2.87 -12.99
N SER A 27 12.15 2.23 -13.49
CA SER A 27 11.29 1.32 -12.72
C SER A 27 11.21 -0.07 -13.33
N GLU A 28 11.01 -1.03 -12.45
CA GLU A 28 10.67 -2.42 -12.78
C GLU A 28 9.23 -2.72 -12.31
N TRP A 29 8.58 -3.67 -12.99
CA TRP A 29 7.26 -4.12 -12.58
C TRP A 29 7.42 -5.19 -11.50
N VAL A 30 6.83 -4.95 -10.35
CA VAL A 30 6.77 -5.93 -9.26
C VAL A 30 5.34 -6.32 -8.98
N VAL A 31 5.14 -7.50 -8.40
CA VAL A 31 3.82 -7.95 -7.94
C VAL A 31 3.27 -6.92 -6.97
N CYS A 32 2.02 -6.52 -7.17
CA CYS A 32 1.36 -5.54 -6.32
C CYS A 32 1.35 -6.04 -4.87
N PRO A 33 1.96 -5.33 -3.90
CA PRO A 33 2.00 -5.76 -2.51
C PRO A 33 0.61 -5.77 -1.86
N THR A 34 -0.33 -4.93 -2.34
CA THR A 34 -1.67 -4.83 -1.76
C THR A 34 -2.57 -6.02 -2.09
N CYS A 35 -2.65 -6.43 -3.35
CA CYS A 35 -3.46 -7.59 -3.77
C CYS A 35 -2.64 -8.88 -3.95
N GLN A 36 -1.33 -8.83 -3.68
CA GLN A 36 -0.42 -9.97 -3.82
C GLN A 36 -0.48 -10.67 -5.20
N GLY A 37 -0.85 -9.93 -6.24
CA GLY A 37 -0.97 -10.44 -7.60
C GLY A 37 -2.34 -10.97 -8.00
N GLU A 38 -3.36 -10.91 -7.13
CA GLU A 38 -4.73 -11.31 -7.48
C GLU A 38 -5.38 -10.30 -8.45
N GLY A 39 -5.10 -9.01 -8.23
CA GLY A 39 -5.67 -7.89 -8.99
C GLY A 39 -7.02 -7.41 -8.42
N THR A 40 -7.61 -8.18 -7.53
CA THR A 40 -8.79 -7.83 -6.75
C THR A 40 -8.48 -7.99 -5.26
N HIS A 41 -9.36 -7.48 -4.41
CA HIS A 41 -9.38 -7.81 -2.98
C HIS A 41 -10.82 -7.68 -2.46
N GLU A 42 -11.07 -8.26 -1.29
CA GLU A 42 -12.36 -8.14 -0.62
C GLU A 42 -12.72 -6.68 -0.34
N ARG A 43 -14.02 -6.39 -0.41
CA ARG A 43 -14.58 -5.10 -0.05
C ARG A 43 -14.50 -4.87 1.45
N ARG A 44 -13.76 -3.83 1.86
CA ARG A 44 -13.64 -3.45 3.28
C ARG A 44 -14.84 -2.65 3.81
N ASP A 45 -15.75 -2.23 2.94
CA ASP A 45 -16.96 -1.50 3.30
C ASP A 45 -18.13 -2.42 3.67
N ILE A 46 -17.96 -3.74 3.52
CA ILE A 46 -18.97 -4.74 3.84
C ILE A 46 -18.39 -5.66 4.93
N ASP A 47 -19.21 -5.95 5.95
CA ASP A 47 -18.91 -6.99 6.93
C ASP A 47 -19.18 -8.36 6.28
N THR A 48 -18.16 -8.90 5.62
CA THR A 48 -18.24 -10.16 4.87
C THR A 48 -18.63 -11.33 5.74
N SER A 49 -18.27 -11.32 7.02
CA SER A 49 -18.69 -12.33 7.99
C SER A 49 -20.20 -12.30 8.20
N ARG A 50 -20.79 -11.13 8.42
CA ARG A 50 -22.24 -10.98 8.57
C ARG A 50 -23.00 -11.32 7.29
N LEU A 51 -22.43 -10.97 6.14
CA LEU A 51 -23.03 -11.32 4.84
C LEU A 51 -23.13 -12.83 4.68
N VAL A 52 -22.03 -13.55 4.93
CA VAL A 52 -21.99 -15.02 4.85
C VAL A 52 -22.93 -15.67 5.87
N ASP A 53 -22.98 -15.16 7.09
CA ASP A 53 -23.88 -15.65 8.15
C ASP A 53 -25.35 -15.52 7.72
N SER A 54 -25.76 -14.35 7.22
CA SER A 54 -27.12 -14.14 6.73
C SER A 54 -27.50 -15.06 5.57
N MET A 55 -26.60 -15.28 4.61
CA MET A 55 -26.84 -16.19 3.49
C MET A 55 -26.98 -17.64 3.96
N GLN A 56 -26.25 -18.05 4.99
CA GLN A 56 -26.38 -19.39 5.58
C GLN A 56 -27.70 -19.57 6.34
N GLU A 57 -28.12 -18.57 7.13
CA GLU A 57 -29.39 -18.60 7.85
C GLU A 57 -30.60 -18.64 6.89
N ASP A 58 -30.51 -17.91 5.78
CA ASP A 58 -31.56 -17.85 4.75
C ASP A 58 -31.53 -19.05 3.78
N GLY A 59 -30.50 -19.90 3.85
CA GLY A 59 -30.32 -21.05 2.94
C GLY A 59 -30.03 -20.64 1.49
N ASP A 60 -29.39 -19.49 1.29
CA ASP A 60 -29.02 -18.95 -0.02
C ASP A 60 -27.69 -19.54 -0.52
N ASP A 61 -27.76 -20.78 -1.02
CA ASP A 61 -26.60 -21.49 -1.60
C ASP A 61 -26.00 -20.76 -2.82
N GLU A 62 -26.84 -20.11 -3.64
CA GLU A 62 -26.39 -19.34 -4.83
C GLU A 62 -25.61 -18.08 -4.42
N GLY A 63 -26.05 -17.39 -3.36
CA GLY A 63 -25.34 -16.26 -2.77
C GLY A 63 -23.98 -16.67 -2.21
N LEU A 64 -23.90 -17.80 -1.51
CA LEU A 64 -22.64 -18.34 -0.97
C LEU A 64 -21.66 -18.76 -2.07
N GLU A 65 -22.14 -19.37 -3.15
CA GLU A 65 -21.32 -19.72 -4.31
C GLU A 65 -20.81 -18.46 -5.04
N SER A 66 -21.68 -17.46 -5.20
CA SER A 66 -21.31 -16.15 -5.76
C SER A 66 -20.25 -15.44 -4.91
N TYR A 67 -20.37 -15.51 -3.58
CA TYR A 67 -19.35 -14.98 -2.68
C TYR A 67 -18.01 -15.69 -2.81
N ARG A 68 -18.02 -17.03 -2.78
CA ARG A 68 -16.80 -17.85 -2.90
C ARG A 68 -16.11 -17.71 -4.27
N SER A 69 -16.86 -17.39 -5.31
CA SER A 69 -16.31 -17.13 -6.64
C SER A 69 -15.72 -15.72 -6.81
N GLY A 70 -15.78 -14.87 -5.77
CA GLY A 70 -15.21 -13.52 -5.78
C GLY A 70 -16.14 -12.48 -6.42
N ALA A 71 -17.44 -12.75 -6.56
CA ALA A 71 -18.38 -11.82 -7.22
C ALA A 71 -18.52 -10.47 -6.50
N PHE A 72 -18.14 -10.41 -5.22
CA PHE A 72 -18.14 -9.18 -4.41
C PHE A 72 -16.77 -8.51 -4.30
N ASP A 73 -15.73 -9.11 -4.90
CA ASP A 73 -14.40 -8.54 -4.87
C ASP A 73 -14.34 -7.25 -5.69
N VAL A 74 -13.50 -6.32 -5.25
CA VAL A 74 -13.25 -5.07 -5.97
C VAL A 74 -11.87 -5.10 -6.59
N ASN A 75 -11.74 -4.38 -7.71
CA ASN A 75 -10.43 -4.15 -8.31
C ASN A 75 -9.51 -3.49 -7.30
N CYS A 76 -8.29 -4.01 -7.20
CA CYS A 76 -7.27 -3.46 -6.33
C CYS A 76 -7.01 -2.00 -6.72
N THR A 77 -7.22 -1.08 -5.78
CA THR A 77 -7.11 0.36 -6.01
C THR A 77 -5.68 0.80 -6.29
N GLU A 78 -4.68 0.05 -5.82
CA GLU A 78 -3.27 0.35 -6.02
C GLU A 78 -2.79 0.00 -7.43
N CYS A 79 -3.05 -1.23 -7.89
CA CYS A 79 -2.63 -1.66 -9.23
C CYS A 79 -3.70 -1.47 -10.32
N GLY A 80 -4.91 -1.05 -9.96
CA GLY A 80 -6.04 -0.91 -10.89
C GLY A 80 -6.45 -2.23 -11.56
N GLY A 81 -6.22 -3.37 -10.90
CA GLY A 81 -6.44 -4.70 -11.49
C GLY A 81 -5.29 -5.27 -12.31
N LEU A 82 -4.19 -4.52 -12.48
CA LEU A 82 -3.05 -4.96 -13.31
C LEU A 82 -2.16 -6.02 -12.65
N ARG A 83 -2.36 -6.31 -11.36
CA ARG A 83 -1.58 -7.27 -10.55
C ARG A 83 -0.11 -6.89 -10.31
N VAL A 84 0.35 -5.81 -10.94
CA VAL A 84 1.72 -5.29 -10.81
C VAL A 84 1.71 -3.78 -10.61
N VAL A 85 2.75 -3.28 -9.93
CA VAL A 85 3.00 -1.85 -9.72
C VAL A 85 4.43 -1.49 -10.13
N PRO A 86 4.70 -0.25 -10.58
CA PRO A 86 6.05 0.16 -10.92
C PRO A 86 6.85 0.42 -9.63
N GLN A 87 7.91 -0.33 -9.40
CA GLN A 87 8.86 -0.10 -8.32
C GLN A 87 10.03 0.76 -8.82
N PRO A 88 10.28 1.94 -8.24
CA PRO A 88 11.41 2.79 -8.60
C PRO A 88 12.74 2.16 -8.20
N ASN A 89 13.70 2.16 -9.11
CA ASN A 89 15.11 1.87 -8.82
C ASN A 89 15.82 3.17 -8.44
N LEU A 90 15.86 3.42 -7.12
CA LEU A 90 16.37 4.65 -6.56
C LEU A 90 17.91 4.65 -6.46
N PRO A 91 18.56 5.79 -6.75
CA PRO A 91 20.00 5.94 -6.50
C PRO A 91 20.29 5.83 -5.00
N LEU A 92 21.52 5.43 -4.66
CA LEU A 92 21.93 5.15 -3.27
C LEU A 92 21.62 6.32 -2.32
N TRP A 93 21.94 7.55 -2.72
CA TRP A 93 21.71 8.74 -1.90
C TRP A 93 20.22 8.95 -1.59
N ALA A 94 19.33 8.69 -2.56
CA ALA A 94 17.89 8.85 -2.36
C ALA A 94 17.35 7.78 -1.41
N ARG A 95 17.83 6.53 -1.54
CA ARG A 95 17.50 5.45 -0.61
C ARG A 95 17.95 5.74 0.81
N GLN A 96 19.15 6.28 0.97
CA GLN A 96 19.69 6.66 2.28
C GLN A 96 18.85 7.76 2.92
N ALA A 97 18.59 8.85 2.21
CA ALA A 97 17.77 9.96 2.71
C ALA A 97 16.36 9.49 3.11
N ILE A 98 15.74 8.60 2.33
CA ILE A 98 14.42 8.04 2.65
C ILE A 98 14.47 7.16 3.91
N ASN A 99 15.49 6.30 4.04
CA ASN A 99 15.65 5.45 5.22
C ASN A 99 15.86 6.29 6.48
N GLU A 100 16.74 7.29 6.44
CA GLU A 100 17.00 8.20 7.57
C GLU A 100 15.73 8.94 8.01
N TRP A 101 14.88 9.33 7.05
CA TRP A 101 13.59 9.95 7.35
C TRP A 101 12.63 9.00 8.08
N TYR A 102 12.53 7.74 7.63
CA TYR A 102 11.68 6.74 8.27
C TYR A 102 12.20 6.32 9.66
N ASP A 103 13.52 6.23 9.83
CA ASP A 103 14.13 5.91 11.11
C ASP A 103 13.83 7.02 12.14
N ALA A 104 14.00 8.29 11.75
CA ALA A 104 13.66 9.43 12.60
C ALA A 104 12.15 9.48 12.97
N GLU A 105 11.25 9.19 12.01
CA GLU A 105 9.81 9.09 12.30
C GLU A 105 9.48 7.94 13.26
N ALA A 106 10.17 6.80 13.12
CA ALA A 106 9.97 5.65 13.99
C ALA A 106 10.44 5.93 15.42
N GLU A 107 11.58 6.60 15.58
CA GLU A 107 12.10 7.06 16.87
C GLU A 107 11.13 8.02 17.55
N HIS A 108 10.68 9.07 16.85
CA HIS A 108 9.70 10.03 17.37
C HIS A 108 8.40 9.32 17.82
N ARG A 109 7.86 8.42 16.99
CA ARG A 109 6.65 7.67 17.32
C ARG A 109 6.85 6.76 18.54
N ALA A 110 8.05 6.21 18.71
CA ALA A 110 8.39 5.37 19.86
C ALA A 110 8.46 6.18 21.15
N GLU A 111 9.04 7.38 21.11
CA GLU A 111 9.07 8.33 22.22
C GLU A 111 7.66 8.75 22.63
N GLU A 112 6.82 9.22 21.69
CA GLU A 112 5.42 9.60 21.95
C GLU A 112 4.60 8.44 22.53
N ALA A 113 4.87 7.20 22.10
CA ALA A 113 4.23 6.01 22.64
C ALA A 113 4.71 5.69 24.06
N ALA A 114 5.97 5.97 24.40
CA ALA A 114 6.52 5.80 25.74
C ALA A 114 5.96 6.86 26.69
N GLU A 115 5.88 8.13 26.27
CA GLU A 115 5.27 9.22 27.04
C GLU A 115 3.80 8.92 27.36
N ARG A 116 3.02 8.48 26.37
CA ARG A 116 1.61 8.09 26.57
C ARG A 116 1.44 6.91 27.54
N ARG A 117 2.41 5.99 27.60
CA ARG A 117 2.39 4.87 28.56
C ARG A 117 2.81 5.27 29.96
N ALA A 118 3.72 6.23 30.09
CA ALA A 118 4.19 6.71 31.40
C ALA A 118 3.20 7.68 32.07
N GLY A 119 2.35 8.36 31.28
CA GLY A 119 1.32 9.28 31.75
C GLY A 119 -0.06 8.69 32.00
N ALA A 120 -0.24 7.38 31.87
CA ALA A 120 -1.49 6.64 32.17
C ALA A 120 -1.37 5.92 33.53
#